data_AF-A0A1G6AIN6-F1
#
_entry.id   AF-A0A1G6AIN6-F1
#
_cell.length_a   1.000
_cell.length_b   1.000
_cell.length_c   1.000
_cell.angle_alpha   90.00
_cell.angle_beta   90.00
_cell.angle_gamma   90.00
#
_symmetry.space_group_name_H-M   'P 1'
#
loop_
_entity.id
_entity.type
_entity.pdbx_description
1 polymer ?
#
loop_
_entity_poly.entity_id
_entity_poly.type
_entity_poly.pdbx_seq_one_letter_code
_entity_poly.pdbx_strand_id
1 'polypeptide(L)'
;MAVNQINKDAIRDVCYTARDMKNVRAVSFNFHTPYPDTRELALSKEEKAQCCEVISQMMDEGVPVFNLKSAFPYLINNSFPTPCAQCLVIENGKISVCGRCIDVPGLCDECGYFFVAEYTLLFGGNLRVIFEMFRTYLKYV
;
A
#
# COMPACT_ATOMS: atom_id res chain seq x y z
N MET A 1 2.36 -7.83 1.99
CA MET A 1 2.65 -7.77 3.44
C MET A 1 2.04 -6.50 4.03
N ALA A 2 1.38 -6.59 5.18
CA ALA A 2 1.01 -5.41 5.97
C ALA A 2 2.17 -5.06 6.91
N VAL A 3 2.84 -3.96 6.62
CA VAL A 3 4.03 -3.45 7.30
C VAL A 3 3.61 -2.69 8.56
N ASN A 4 4.22 -3.01 9.70
CA ASN A 4 3.92 -2.47 11.01
C ASN A 4 5.16 -2.47 11.93
N GLN A 5 5.00 -2.05 13.18
CA GLN A 5 6.10 -2.01 14.17
C GLN A 5 6.84 -3.35 14.34
N ILE A 6 6.16 -4.48 14.19
CA ILE A 6 6.74 -5.81 14.43
C ILE A 6 7.61 -6.26 13.25
N ASN A 7 7.25 -5.90 12.01
CA ASN A 7 7.79 -6.52 10.81
C ASN A 7 8.40 -5.54 9.78
N LYS A 8 8.49 -4.25 10.10
CA LYS A 8 9.07 -3.24 9.18
C LYS A 8 10.47 -3.58 8.68
N ASP A 9 11.28 -4.22 9.51
CA ASP A 9 12.65 -4.61 9.14
C ASP A 9 12.70 -5.82 8.20
N ALA A 10 11.59 -6.55 8.02
CA ALA A 10 11.50 -7.74 7.17
C ALA A 10 11.18 -7.45 5.69
N ILE A 11 11.01 -6.17 5.31
CA ILE A 11 10.68 -5.78 3.92
C ILE A 11 11.67 -6.38 2.92
N ARG A 12 12.97 -6.30 3.22
CA ARG A 12 14.03 -6.80 2.34
C ARG A 12 13.98 -8.32 2.17
N ASP A 13 13.78 -9.05 3.26
CA ASP A 13 13.71 -10.52 3.24
C ASP A 13 12.50 -11.01 2.45
N VAL A 14 11.35 -10.35 2.60
CA VAL A 14 10.15 -10.65 1.83
C VAL A 14 10.36 -10.35 0.34
N CYS A 15 11.05 -9.26 0.03
CA CYS A 15 11.44 -8.90 -1.33
C CYS A 15 12.33 -9.98 -1.97
N TYR A 16 13.37 -10.47 -1.29
CA TYR A 16 14.21 -11.56 -1.79
C TYR A 16 13.43 -12.87 -1.93
N THR A 17 12.56 -13.18 -0.97
CA THR A 17 11.67 -14.35 -1.06
C THR A 17 10.80 -14.29 -2.31
N ALA A 18 10.20 -13.14 -2.61
CA ALA A 18 9.37 -12.95 -3.80
C ALA A 18 10.18 -13.07 -5.11
N ARG A 19 11.44 -12.64 -5.13
CA ARG A 19 12.36 -12.82 -6.28
C ARG A 19 12.71 -14.29 -6.51
N ASP A 20 12.99 -15.03 -5.44
CA ASP A 20 13.59 -16.37 -5.52
C ASP A 20 12.54 -17.49 -5.66
N MET A 21 11.27 -17.20 -5.32
CA MET A 21 10.18 -18.16 -5.48
C MET A 21 9.61 -18.15 -6.91
N LYS A 22 9.83 -19.26 -7.65
CA LYS A 22 9.40 -19.44 -9.04
C LYS A 22 7.92 -19.10 -9.33
N ASN A 23 7.03 -19.35 -8.38
CA ASN A 23 5.59 -19.18 -8.55
C ASN A 23 5.06 -17.83 -8.03
N VAL A 24 5.93 -16.95 -7.53
CA VAL A 24 5.56 -15.60 -7.08
C VAL A 24 5.88 -14.61 -8.18
N ARG A 25 4.86 -13.92 -8.70
CA ARG A 25 5.06 -12.90 -9.77
C ARG A 25 5.61 -11.59 -9.23
N ALA A 26 5.11 -11.16 -8.07
CA ALA A 26 5.54 -9.96 -7.37
C ALA A 26 5.00 -9.92 -5.93
N VAL A 27 5.59 -9.07 -5.10
CA VAL A 27 5.09 -8.72 -3.77
C VAL A 27 4.46 -7.33 -3.76
N SER A 28 3.39 -7.16 -3.00
CA SER A 28 2.81 -5.84 -2.67
C SER A 28 2.82 -5.62 -1.16
N PHE A 29 3.03 -4.37 -0.76
CA PHE A 29 3.05 -3.89 0.61
C PHE A 29 1.86 -2.97 0.89
N ASN A 30 1.43 -2.95 2.14
CA ASN A 30 0.52 -1.97 2.74
C ASN A 30 1.14 -1.53 4.06
N PHE A 31 0.85 -0.32 4.54
CA PHE A 31 1.03 0.02 5.95
C PHE A 31 -0.16 -0.46 6.76
N HIS A 32 0.08 -0.73 8.05
CA HIS A 32 -0.99 -0.99 9.00
C HIS A 32 -1.91 0.23 9.12
N THR A 33 -3.22 -0.01 9.00
CA THR A 33 -4.23 1.00 9.31
C THR A 33 -4.55 0.87 10.80
N PRO A 34 -4.43 1.93 11.62
CA PRO A 34 -4.41 1.82 13.08
C PRO A 34 -5.81 1.69 13.68
N TYR A 35 -6.43 0.51 13.51
CA TYR A 35 -7.70 0.19 14.17
C TYR A 35 -7.58 0.37 15.70
N PRO A 36 -8.67 0.71 16.41
CA PRO A 36 -8.62 1.08 17.83
C PRO A 36 -7.91 0.08 18.75
N ASP A 37 -7.98 -1.21 18.41
CA ASP A 37 -7.42 -2.35 19.14
C ASP A 37 -5.99 -2.72 18.71
N THR A 38 -5.42 -2.08 17.69
CA THR A 38 -4.10 -2.38 17.14
C THR A 38 -3.29 -1.11 16.81
N ARG A 39 -3.59 0.01 17.47
CA ARG A 39 -2.94 1.30 17.21
C ARG A 39 -1.45 1.28 17.47
N GLU A 40 -0.99 0.48 18.42
CA GLU A 40 0.41 0.31 18.77
C GLU A 40 1.26 -0.26 17.63
N LEU A 41 0.64 -0.88 16.63
CA LEU A 41 1.32 -1.38 15.44
C LEU A 41 1.55 -0.30 14.37
N ALA A 42 0.99 0.90 14.54
CA ALA A 42 1.11 1.99 13.59
C ALA A 42 2.56 2.44 13.42
N LEU A 43 2.90 2.79 12.18
CA LEU A 43 4.18 3.42 11.86
C LEU A 43 4.05 4.94 11.95
N SER A 44 5.07 5.60 12.50
CA SER A 44 5.26 7.03 12.39
C SER A 44 5.47 7.45 10.93
N LYS A 45 5.37 8.74 10.65
CA LYS A 45 5.67 9.29 9.33
C LYS A 45 7.11 8.98 8.89
N GLU A 46 8.05 9.11 9.81
CA GLU A 46 9.48 8.84 9.58
C GLU A 46 9.70 7.36 9.28
N GLU A 47 9.02 6.47 9.99
CA GLU A 47 9.11 5.03 9.77
C GLU A 47 8.46 4.62 8.44
N LYS A 48 7.32 5.22 8.07
CA LYS A 48 6.73 5.06 6.73
C LYS A 48 7.74 5.48 5.65
N ALA A 49 8.42 6.61 5.84
CA ALA A 49 9.43 7.08 4.89
C ALA A 49 10.61 6.11 4.77
N GLN A 50 11.12 5.59 5.89
CA GLN A 50 12.17 4.57 5.89
C GLN A 50 11.73 3.29 5.18
N CYS A 51 10.51 2.82 5.43
CA CYS A 51 9.96 1.66 4.74
C CYS A 51 9.84 1.90 3.23
N CYS A 52 9.32 3.06 2.81
CA CYS A 52 9.24 3.44 1.40
C CYS A 52 10.61 3.55 0.74
N GLU A 53 11.65 3.98 1.47
CA GLU A 53 13.03 4.02 0.98
C GLU A 53 13.57 2.60 0.73
N VAL A 54 13.38 1.68 1.68
CA VAL A 54 13.79 0.28 1.50
C VAL A 54 13.06 -0.34 0.31
N ILE A 55 11.73 -0.16 0.21
CA ILE A 55 10.95 -0.67 -0.94
C ILE A 55 11.46 -0.06 -2.25
N SER A 56 11.75 1.25 -2.27
CA SER A 56 12.29 1.96 -3.43
C SER A 56 13.63 1.40 -3.86
N GLN A 57 14.53 1.11 -2.93
CA GLN A 57 15.81 0.48 -3.21
C GLN A 57 15.62 -0.92 -3.80
N MET A 58 14.72 -1.73 -3.23
CA MET A 58 14.43 -3.07 -3.77
C MET A 58 13.89 -3.01 -5.21
N MET A 59 13.04 -2.03 -5.51
CA MET A 59 12.53 -1.79 -6.87
C MET A 59 13.65 -1.42 -7.84
N ASP A 60 14.59 -0.56 -7.40
CA ASP A 60 15.73 -0.14 -8.23
C ASP A 60 16.74 -1.28 -8.45
N GLU A 61 16.86 -2.21 -7.49
CA GLU A 61 17.61 -3.47 -7.62
C GLU A 61 16.91 -4.52 -8.50
N GLY A 62 15.72 -4.21 -9.05
CA GLY A 62 15.00 -5.07 -9.98
C GLY A 62 14.16 -6.18 -9.33
N VAL A 63 13.99 -6.17 -8.01
CA VAL A 63 13.14 -7.13 -7.30
C VAL A 63 11.67 -6.93 -7.66
N PRO A 64 10.88 -8.01 -7.81
CA PRO A 64 9.50 -7.89 -8.26
C PRO A 64 8.56 -7.33 -7.19
N VAL A 65 8.49 -6.01 -7.09
CA VAL A 65 7.53 -5.27 -6.27
C VAL A 65 6.42 -4.71 -7.18
N PHE A 66 5.17 -4.88 -6.77
CA PHE A 66 3.97 -4.51 -7.51
C PHE A 66 3.45 -3.09 -7.19
N ASN A 67 3.85 -2.51 -6.06
CA ASN A 67 3.42 -1.15 -5.69
C ASN A 67 3.97 -0.09 -6.66
N LEU A 68 3.35 1.10 -6.66
CA LEU A 68 3.76 2.25 -7.47
C LEU A 68 4.62 3.21 -6.65
N LYS A 69 5.89 3.40 -7.04
CA LYS A 69 6.86 4.24 -6.32
C LYS A 69 6.40 5.70 -6.27
N SER A 70 5.68 6.17 -7.29
CA SER A 70 5.10 7.52 -7.33
C SER A 70 4.00 7.77 -6.29
N ALA A 71 3.40 6.74 -5.70
CA ALA A 71 2.40 6.88 -4.64
C ALA A 71 3.02 7.07 -3.24
N PHE A 72 4.31 6.76 -3.05
CA PHE A 72 4.95 6.75 -1.72
C PHE A 72 4.88 8.10 -0.99
N PRO A 73 5.10 9.27 -1.61
CA PRO A 73 4.95 10.55 -0.92
C PRO A 73 3.55 10.76 -0.34
N TYR A 74 2.51 10.29 -1.03
CA TYR A 74 1.13 10.39 -0.57
C TYR A 74 0.86 9.44 0.60
N LEU A 75 1.44 8.23 0.57
CA LEU A 75 1.32 7.25 1.65
C LEU A 75 2.02 7.67 2.94
N ILE A 76 3.21 8.27 2.83
CA ILE A 76 3.96 8.80 3.96
C ILE A 76 3.19 9.91 4.67
N ASN A 77 2.52 10.77 3.90
CA ASN A 77 1.80 11.94 4.41
C ASN A 77 0.29 11.72 4.59
N ASN A 78 -0.23 10.55 4.24
CA ASN A 78 -1.67 10.27 4.18
C ASN A 78 -2.46 11.34 3.38
N SER A 79 -1.87 11.86 2.31
CA SER A 79 -2.41 13.01 1.56
C SER A 79 -3.12 12.62 0.25
N PHE A 80 -3.71 11.42 0.21
CA PHE A 80 -4.50 10.92 -0.92
C PHE A 80 -5.99 10.86 -0.56
N PRO A 81 -6.91 10.95 -1.54
CA PRO A 81 -8.34 10.87 -1.26
C PRO A 81 -8.74 9.52 -0.67
N THR A 82 -9.67 9.55 0.28
CA THR A 82 -10.35 8.35 0.80
C THR A 82 -11.86 8.63 0.93
N PRO A 83 -12.72 7.61 0.87
CA PRO A 83 -12.44 6.20 0.54
C PRO A 83 -12.18 5.99 -0.97
N CYS A 84 -11.62 4.82 -1.34
CA CYS A 84 -11.54 4.42 -2.75
C CYS A 84 -12.91 3.94 -3.27
N ALA A 85 -13.54 4.76 -4.12
CA ALA A 85 -14.88 4.48 -4.68
C ALA A 85 -14.92 3.26 -5.61
N GLN A 86 -13.77 2.83 -6.15
CA GLN A 86 -13.66 1.69 -7.04
C GLN A 86 -13.59 0.34 -6.30
N CYS A 87 -13.61 0.35 -4.97
CA CYS A 87 -13.52 -0.83 -4.13
C CYS A 87 -14.81 -1.05 -3.35
N LEU A 88 -15.32 -2.28 -3.33
CA LEU A 88 -16.45 -2.70 -2.49
C LEU A 88 -16.03 -3.94 -1.70
N VAL A 89 -16.25 -3.92 -0.39
CA VAL A 89 -16.05 -5.08 0.49
C VAL A 89 -17.40 -5.55 0.99
N ILE A 90 -17.64 -6.85 0.87
CA ILE A 90 -18.85 -7.52 1.35
C ILE A 90 -18.44 -8.47 2.47
N GLU A 91 -18.92 -8.20 3.68
CA GLU A 91 -18.66 -9.02 4.87
C GLU A 91 -19.96 -9.14 5.68
N ASN A 92 -20.34 -10.36 6.06
CA ASN A 92 -21.51 -10.62 6.91
C ASN A 92 -22.82 -9.94 6.42
N GLY A 93 -23.05 -9.89 5.11
CA GLY A 93 -24.22 -9.25 4.50
C GLY A 93 -24.19 -7.72 4.48
N LYS A 94 -23.13 -7.09 5.00
CA LYS A 94 -22.89 -5.65 4.90
C LYS A 94 -21.99 -5.35 3.69
N ILE A 95 -22.32 -4.27 2.99
CA ILE A 95 -21.50 -3.72 1.90
C ILE A 95 -20.88 -2.41 2.38
N SER A 96 -19.56 -2.30 2.27
CA SER A 96 -18.81 -1.07 2.56
C SER A 96 -18.06 -0.61 1.31
N VAL A 97 -18.11 0.69 1.02
CA VAL A 97 -17.25 1.31 0.01
C VAL A 97 -15.82 1.37 0.56
N CYS A 98 -14.87 0.83 -0.19
CA CYS A 98 -13.50 0.56 0.25
C CYS A 98 -13.45 -0.47 1.40
N GLY A 99 -12.87 -0.12 2.55
CA GLY A 99 -12.69 -1.01 3.69
C GLY A 99 -13.65 -0.71 4.83
N ARG A 100 -13.67 -1.59 5.83
CA ARG A 100 -14.47 -1.44 7.06
C ARG A 100 -14.07 -0.22 7.90
N CYS A 101 -12.90 0.36 7.63
CA CYS A 101 -12.46 1.61 8.23
C CYS A 101 -13.44 2.78 8.00
N ILE A 102 -14.30 2.73 6.98
CA ILE A 102 -15.33 3.76 6.74
C ILE A 102 -16.32 3.92 7.90
N ASP A 103 -16.53 2.86 8.69
CA ASP A 103 -17.45 2.86 9.83
C ASP A 103 -16.79 3.38 11.12
N VAL A 104 -15.47 3.60 11.11
CA VAL A 104 -14.70 4.09 12.26
C VAL A 104 -14.31 5.55 12.01
N PRO A 105 -14.85 6.52 12.78
CA PRO A 105 -14.56 7.93 12.57
C PRO A 105 -13.05 8.24 12.56
N GLY A 106 -12.60 8.95 11.53
CA GLY A 106 -11.20 9.39 11.37
C GLY A 106 -10.23 8.32 10.85
N LEU A 107 -10.60 7.03 10.82
CA LEU A 107 -9.65 5.96 10.48
C LEU A 107 -9.22 5.99 9.01
N CYS A 108 -10.08 6.50 8.11
CA CYS A 108 -9.74 6.70 6.71
C CYS A 108 -8.62 7.74 6.50
N ASP A 109 -8.46 8.69 7.43
CA ASP A 109 -7.39 9.70 7.37
C ASP A 109 -6.02 9.08 7.68
N GLU A 110 -6.00 7.91 8.33
CA GLU A 110 -4.79 7.15 8.67
C GLU A 110 -4.63 5.88 7.80
N CYS A 111 -5.29 5.86 6.64
CA CYS A 111 -5.30 4.69 5.75
C CYS A 111 -3.89 4.22 5.37
N GLY A 112 -3.60 2.95 5.61
CA GLY A 112 -2.33 2.33 5.26
C GLY A 112 -2.34 1.54 3.94
N TYR A 113 -3.48 1.42 3.27
CA TYR A 113 -3.57 0.62 2.05
C TYR A 113 -2.97 1.34 0.83
N PHE A 114 -1.94 0.74 0.24
CA PHE A 114 -1.25 1.30 -0.94
C PHE A 114 -2.19 1.31 -2.14
N PHE A 115 -2.96 0.25 -2.36
CA PHE A 115 -3.90 0.20 -3.48
C PHE A 115 -4.95 1.32 -3.41
N VAL A 116 -5.36 1.75 -2.20
CA VAL A 116 -6.30 2.88 -2.05
C VAL A 116 -5.65 4.15 -2.54
N ALA A 117 -4.42 4.44 -2.11
CA ALA A 117 -3.68 5.61 -2.59
C ALA A 117 -3.44 5.54 -4.12
N GLU A 118 -2.95 4.39 -4.61
CA GLU A 118 -2.66 4.16 -6.03
C GLU A 118 -3.91 4.34 -6.91
N TYR A 119 -5.04 3.74 -6.54
CA TYR A 119 -6.27 3.81 -7.33
C TYR A 119 -6.93 5.19 -7.25
N THR A 120 -6.99 5.79 -6.08
CA THR A 120 -7.61 7.12 -5.94
C THR A 120 -6.82 8.19 -6.69
N LEU A 121 -5.49 8.10 -6.70
CA LEU A 121 -4.63 8.96 -7.52
C LEU A 121 -4.79 8.66 -9.02
N LEU A 122 -4.85 7.38 -9.41
CA LEU A 122 -5.08 6.95 -10.79
C LEU A 122 -6.40 7.53 -11.35
N PHE A 123 -7.52 7.26 -10.68
CA PHE A 123 -8.84 7.72 -11.09
C PHE A 123 -9.06 9.22 -10.85
N GLY A 124 -8.24 9.83 -10.00
CA GLY A 124 -8.14 11.29 -9.84
C GLY A 124 -7.33 11.98 -10.94
N GLY A 125 -6.77 11.26 -11.91
CA GLY A 125 -6.07 11.84 -13.06
C GLY A 125 -4.58 12.12 -12.83
N ASN A 126 -3.95 11.53 -11.82
CA ASN A 126 -2.51 11.69 -11.60
C ASN A 126 -1.72 10.97 -12.70
N LEU A 127 -1.25 11.74 -13.70
CA LEU A 127 -0.55 11.22 -14.88
C LEU A 127 0.66 10.35 -14.52
N ARG A 128 1.43 10.72 -13.49
CA ARG A 128 2.61 9.95 -13.09
C ARG A 128 2.23 8.57 -12.58
N VAL A 129 1.20 8.48 -11.74
CA VAL A 129 0.66 7.22 -11.24
C VAL A 129 0.05 6.40 -12.37
N ILE A 130 -0.67 7.03 -13.31
CA ILE A 130 -1.24 6.37 -14.49
C ILE A 130 -0.16 5.68 -15.32
N PHE A 131 0.88 6.41 -15.74
CA PHE A 131 1.96 5.83 -16.54
C PHE A 131 2.71 4.73 -15.80
N GLU A 132 2.96 4.92 -14.50
CA GLU A 132 3.62 3.89 -13.69
C GLU A 132 2.75 2.64 -13.55
N MET A 133 1.44 2.78 -13.33
CA MET A 133 0.50 1.66 -13.28
C MET A 133 0.53 0.86 -14.57
N PHE A 134 0.44 1.50 -15.75
CA PHE A 134 0.53 0.80 -17.03
C PHE A 134 1.83 0.00 -17.15
N ARG A 135 2.97 0.60 -16.80
CA ARG A 135 4.26 -0.08 -16.84
C ARG A 135 4.32 -1.29 -15.90
N THR A 136 3.80 -1.14 -14.68
CA THR A 136 3.84 -2.20 -13.66
C THR A 136 2.86 -3.33 -13.97
N TYR A 137 1.64 -3.01 -14.36
CA TYR A 137 0.60 -4.01 -14.66
C TYR A 137 0.97 -4.81 -15.90
N LEU A 138 1.44 -4.18 -16.98
CA LEU A 138 1.90 -4.91 -18.18
C LEU A 138 3.10 -5.83 -17.92
N LYS A 139 3.86 -5.59 -16.84
CA LYS A 139 4.98 -6.44 -16.44
C LYS A 139 4.51 -7.67 -15.63
N TYR A 140 3.53 -7.50 -14.75
CA TYR A 140 3.17 -8.51 -13.74
C TYR A 140 1.76 -9.09 -13.83
N VAL A 141 0.90 -8.58 -14.69
CA VAL A 141 -0.45 -9.10 -14.97
C VAL A 141 -0.45 -9.61 -16.39
#